data_AF-A0A928VAC0-F1
#
_entry.id   AF-A0A928VAC0-F1
#
_cell.length_a   1.000
_cell.length_b   1.000
_cell.length_c   1.000
_cell.angle_alpha   90.00
_cell.angle_beta   90.00
_cell.angle_gamma   90.00
#
_symmetry.space_group_name_H-M   'P 1'
#
loop_
_entity.id
_entity.type
_entity.pdbx_description
1 polymer ?
#
loop_
_entity_poly.entity_id
_entity_poly.type
_entity_poly.pdbx_seq_one_letter_code
_entity_poly.pdbx_strand_id
1 'polypeptide(L)'
;PRLPVRAFIRSGEDGDFISRPRIVALREFAPGNVVYYEGSKFQIARTRLPAGGIQYERVSVCFNCGYFHQGDDWQRETCENCGTRITDFNGDRAKLNRVLSMDTMLTRRRERITCDEEERLKYGYNVTTHFRYNENKRKSAEVTSATGTVLLELTYGETANIWRINRGLKRNQEKGFKLNTTTGAWGDIKNEQVTDSLHTDVNLLIRETSNILVIEPRNIPHENSEAFLATLQYALVRSIQAVYKLEDNELGSERLGQGKTLLFWEAAEGGAGVLTQLLEDPTSFQAIAQMALEICHFVHPKEACNHACYECLLSYSNQFDHPLINRHLIQAWLGELSGSHLSETVEQDQRGQHYQQLLAKSDPNSEFERDVLRFMYKEELRLPDAAQAVIANCQPDFVYQSPAIAIFCDGSVHDSSDQQKQDQIDRDNLKYHSGYTVITLKYDQDWRSHLKSLAGLL
;
A
#
# COMPACT_ATOMS: atom_id res chain seq x y z
N PRO A 1 -18.84 9.97 3.98
CA PRO A 1 -18.50 9.86 5.42
C PRO A 1 -17.95 8.47 5.77
N ARG A 2 -16.74 8.42 6.33
CA ARG A 2 -16.12 7.15 6.77
C ARG A 2 -16.87 6.69 8.03
N LEU A 3 -17.72 5.67 7.92
CA LEU A 3 -18.50 5.22 9.09
C LEU A 3 -17.56 4.82 10.24
N PRO A 4 -17.73 5.41 11.44
CA PRO A 4 -16.87 5.11 12.58
C PRO A 4 -17.05 3.67 13.04
N VAL A 5 -16.05 3.13 13.72
CA VAL A 5 -16.21 1.87 14.45
C VAL A 5 -16.87 2.21 15.78
N ARG A 6 -17.79 1.33 16.21
CA ARG A 6 -18.54 1.52 17.46
C ARG A 6 -18.19 0.43 18.47
N ALA A 7 -18.23 0.78 19.74
CA ALA A 7 -18.25 -0.17 20.84
C ALA A 7 -19.55 -0.02 21.62
N PHE A 8 -20.26 -1.14 21.84
CA PHE A 8 -21.45 -1.19 22.68
C PHE A 8 -21.04 -1.36 24.14
N ILE A 9 -21.45 -0.42 24.97
CA ILE A 9 -21.26 -0.39 26.42
C ILE A 9 -22.53 -0.89 27.08
N ARG A 10 -22.46 -2.08 27.68
CA ARG A 10 -23.62 -2.67 28.37
C ARG A 10 -23.73 -2.12 29.79
N SER A 11 -24.78 -1.35 30.07
CA SER A 11 -25.04 -0.73 31.38
C SER A 11 -26.44 -1.14 31.89
N GLY A 12 -26.52 -2.29 32.56
CA GLY A 12 -27.81 -2.83 33.02
C GLY A 12 -28.64 -3.45 31.89
N GLU A 13 -29.92 -3.07 31.78
CA GLU A 13 -30.84 -3.51 30.71
C GLU A 13 -30.66 -2.71 29.41
N ASP A 14 -30.18 -1.47 29.50
CA ASP A 14 -29.87 -0.60 28.37
C ASP A 14 -28.37 -0.61 28.02
N GLY A 15 -28.01 0.02 26.91
CA GLY A 15 -26.60 0.23 26.58
C GLY A 15 -26.37 1.32 25.55
N ASP A 16 -25.18 1.91 25.63
CA ASP A 16 -24.77 3.03 24.80
C ASP A 16 -23.75 2.60 23.74
N PHE A 17 -23.64 3.39 22.68
CA PHE A 17 -22.60 3.23 21.68
C PHE A 17 -21.56 4.34 21.77
N ILE A 18 -20.30 3.95 21.97
CA ILE A 18 -19.16 4.84 21.80
C ILE A 18 -18.67 4.73 20.36
N SER A 19 -18.64 5.85 19.65
CA SER A 19 -18.07 5.92 18.29
C SER A 19 -16.63 6.43 18.32
N ARG A 20 -15.77 5.83 17.50
CA ARG A 20 -14.39 6.27 17.28
C ARG A 20 -14.03 6.27 15.80
N PRO A 21 -13.18 7.22 15.34
CA PRO A 21 -12.53 7.11 14.04
C PRO A 21 -11.85 5.74 13.90
N ARG A 22 -11.91 5.14 12.71
CA ARG A 22 -11.48 3.75 12.49
C ARG A 22 -10.04 3.50 12.92
N ILE A 23 -9.14 4.44 12.58
CA ILE A 23 -7.72 4.42 12.97
C ILE A 23 -7.54 4.29 14.49
N VAL A 24 -8.29 5.09 15.26
CA VAL A 24 -8.20 5.09 16.73
C VAL A 24 -8.82 3.81 17.29
N ALA A 25 -9.97 3.41 16.74
CA ALA A 25 -10.69 2.20 17.15
C ALA A 25 -9.84 0.94 17.01
N LEU A 26 -8.97 0.84 15.99
CA LEU A 26 -8.12 -0.32 15.77
C LEU A 26 -7.22 -0.67 16.97
N ARG A 27 -6.91 0.33 17.81
CA ARG A 27 -6.17 0.16 19.08
C ARG A 27 -7.11 0.24 20.28
N GLU A 28 -7.96 1.26 20.38
CA GLU A 28 -8.85 1.45 21.54
C GLU A 28 -9.85 0.31 21.71
N PHE A 29 -10.45 -0.15 20.62
CA PHE A 29 -11.42 -1.22 20.60
C PHE A 29 -10.81 -2.57 20.21
N ALA A 30 -9.49 -2.72 20.36
CA ALA A 30 -8.82 -3.98 20.11
C ALA A 30 -9.26 -5.07 21.11
N PRO A 31 -9.24 -6.35 20.73
CA PRO A 31 -9.61 -7.47 21.56
C PRO A 31 -8.93 -7.47 22.93
N GLY A 32 -9.73 -7.57 23.99
CA GLY A 32 -9.26 -7.59 25.37
C GLY A 32 -8.81 -6.23 25.92
N ASN A 33 -8.82 -5.15 25.13
CA ASN A 33 -8.51 -3.80 25.62
C ASN A 33 -9.60 -3.28 26.56
N VAL A 34 -9.27 -2.26 27.36
CA VAL A 34 -10.19 -1.63 28.32
C VAL A 34 -10.53 -0.21 27.88
N VAL A 35 -11.83 0.07 27.85
CA VAL A 35 -12.41 1.38 27.58
C VAL A 35 -13.01 1.91 28.89
N TYR A 36 -12.74 3.19 29.20
CA TYR A 36 -13.32 3.88 30.34
C TYR A 36 -14.56 4.65 29.91
N TYR A 37 -15.67 4.45 30.61
CA TYR A 37 -16.93 5.14 30.34
C TYR A 37 -17.68 5.37 31.66
N GLU A 38 -18.07 6.61 31.91
CA GLU A 38 -18.80 7.04 33.13
C GLU A 38 -18.18 6.52 34.44
N GLY A 39 -16.84 6.62 34.56
CA GLY A 39 -16.11 6.16 35.74
C GLY A 39 -16.01 4.63 35.91
N SER A 40 -16.60 3.86 35.00
CA SER A 40 -16.51 2.40 34.97
C SER A 40 -15.56 1.90 33.88
N LYS A 41 -15.00 0.71 34.10
CA LYS A 41 -14.12 0.02 33.13
C LYS A 41 -14.88 -1.05 32.37
N PHE A 42 -14.71 -1.05 31.06
CA PHE A 42 -15.33 -1.99 30.14
C PHE A 42 -14.28 -2.67 29.26
N GLN A 43 -14.22 -3.99 29.30
CA GLN A 43 -13.31 -4.76 28.45
C GLN A 43 -13.98 -5.11 27.12
N ILE A 44 -13.28 -4.90 26.00
CA ILE A 44 -13.67 -5.41 24.69
C ILE A 44 -13.64 -6.93 24.71
N ALA A 45 -14.83 -7.54 24.69
CA ALA A 45 -15.01 -8.96 24.98
C ALA A 45 -15.46 -9.77 23.77
N ARG A 46 -16.30 -9.19 22.91
CA ARG A 46 -16.83 -9.87 21.73
C ARG A 46 -16.84 -8.95 20.51
N THR A 47 -16.82 -9.52 19.33
CA THR A 47 -17.22 -8.85 18.09
C THR A 47 -18.66 -9.18 17.76
N ARG A 48 -19.38 -8.27 17.10
CA ARG A 48 -20.68 -8.59 16.51
C ARG A 48 -20.51 -9.70 15.48
N LEU A 49 -21.38 -10.71 15.55
CA LEU A 49 -21.46 -11.76 14.55
C LEU A 49 -22.41 -11.33 13.41
N PRO A 50 -21.99 -11.41 12.14
CA PRO A 50 -22.88 -11.25 11.01
C PRO A 50 -23.79 -12.49 10.86
N ALA A 51 -24.94 -12.32 10.20
CA ALA A 51 -25.94 -13.40 10.06
C ALA A 51 -25.43 -14.65 9.33
N GLY A 52 -24.41 -14.52 8.48
CA GLY A 52 -23.77 -15.62 7.76
C GLY A 52 -22.56 -16.24 8.45
N GLY A 53 -22.27 -15.86 9.71
CA GLY A 53 -21.07 -16.28 10.42
C GLY A 53 -19.81 -15.51 10.01
N ILE A 54 -18.73 -15.71 10.74
CA ILE A 54 -17.47 -14.98 10.51
C ILE A 54 -16.85 -15.38 9.17
N GLN A 55 -16.65 -14.39 8.29
CA GLN A 55 -15.90 -14.54 7.05
C GLN A 55 -14.55 -13.84 7.19
N TYR A 56 -13.49 -14.54 6.79
CA TYR A 56 -12.14 -13.99 6.79
C TYR A 56 -11.71 -13.65 5.37
N GLU A 57 -11.00 -12.54 5.26
CA GLU A 57 -10.24 -12.14 4.08
C GLU A 57 -8.85 -12.79 4.14
N ARG A 58 -8.34 -13.18 2.97
CA ARG A 58 -6.96 -13.65 2.76
C ARG A 58 -6.21 -12.58 2.02
N VAL A 59 -5.12 -12.06 2.61
CA VAL A 59 -4.46 -10.84 2.14
C VAL A 59 -2.96 -10.89 2.33
N SER A 60 -2.21 -10.54 1.27
CA SER A 60 -0.75 -10.59 1.23
C SER A 60 -0.23 -9.17 1.15
N VAL A 61 0.87 -8.93 1.86
CA VAL A 61 1.38 -7.59 2.04
C VAL A 61 2.85 -7.56 1.67
N CYS A 62 3.24 -6.59 0.85
CA CYS A 62 4.63 -6.43 0.47
C CYS A 62 5.37 -5.66 1.57
N PHE A 63 6.32 -6.30 2.25
CA PHE A 63 7.15 -5.60 3.25
C PHE A 63 8.25 -4.72 2.63
N ASN A 64 8.45 -4.77 1.31
CA ASN A 64 9.42 -3.93 0.60
C ASN A 64 8.85 -2.55 0.21
N CYS A 65 7.59 -2.45 -0.20
CA CYS A 65 6.97 -1.17 -0.58
C CYS A 65 5.66 -0.86 0.17
N GLY A 66 5.10 -1.81 0.93
CA GLY A 66 3.83 -1.64 1.65
C GLY A 66 2.56 -1.85 0.82
N TYR A 67 2.68 -2.43 -0.38
CA TYR A 67 1.53 -2.68 -1.25
C TYR A 67 0.66 -3.84 -0.75
N PHE A 68 -0.65 -3.69 -0.87
CA PHE A 68 -1.67 -4.62 -0.38
C PHE A 68 -2.30 -5.44 -1.51
N HIS A 69 -2.33 -6.77 -1.35
CA HIS A 69 -2.93 -7.70 -2.29
C HIS A 69 -4.07 -8.49 -1.63
N GLN A 70 -5.20 -8.58 -2.32
CA GLN A 70 -6.43 -9.26 -1.87
C GLN A 70 -7.08 -9.99 -3.04
N GLY A 71 -8.09 -10.84 -2.76
CA GLY A 71 -8.79 -11.59 -3.81
C GLY A 71 -7.84 -12.57 -4.50
N ASP A 72 -7.81 -12.60 -5.83
CA ASP A 72 -6.94 -13.50 -6.59
C ASP A 72 -5.45 -13.11 -6.46
N ASP A 73 -5.15 -11.82 -6.25
CA ASP A 73 -3.78 -11.32 -6.10
C ASP A 73 -3.10 -11.80 -4.81
N TRP A 74 -3.87 -12.26 -3.83
CA TRP A 74 -3.35 -12.89 -2.60
C TRP A 74 -2.34 -14.01 -2.88
N GLN A 75 -2.57 -14.75 -3.97
CA GLN A 75 -1.80 -15.93 -4.30
C GLN A 75 -0.44 -15.58 -4.91
N ARG A 76 -0.25 -14.35 -5.40
CA ARG A 76 0.99 -13.90 -6.04
C ARG A 76 2.22 -14.17 -5.17
N GLU A 77 3.32 -14.47 -5.85
CA GLU A 77 4.64 -14.60 -5.22
C GLU A 77 5.46 -13.30 -5.35
N THR A 78 5.15 -12.45 -6.33
CA THR A 78 5.78 -11.15 -6.58
C THR A 78 4.78 -10.01 -6.40
N CYS A 79 5.28 -8.88 -5.92
CA CYS A 79 4.48 -7.68 -5.72
C CYS A 79 4.20 -6.99 -7.06
N GLU A 80 2.93 -6.73 -7.33
CA GLU A 80 2.46 -5.97 -8.50
C GLU A 80 3.07 -4.57 -8.59
N ASN A 81 3.33 -3.91 -7.46
CA ASN A 81 3.81 -2.53 -7.45
C ASN A 81 5.33 -2.40 -7.62
N CYS A 82 6.13 -3.25 -6.97
CA CYS A 82 7.60 -3.13 -6.97
C CYS A 82 8.34 -4.33 -7.56
N GLY A 83 7.63 -5.35 -8.06
CA GLY A 83 8.21 -6.58 -8.64
C GLY A 83 8.90 -7.52 -7.64
N THR A 84 9.15 -7.07 -6.40
CA THR A 84 9.89 -7.85 -5.39
C THR A 84 9.07 -9.02 -4.86
N ARG A 85 9.74 -10.11 -4.46
CA ARG A 85 9.08 -11.28 -3.85
C ARG A 85 8.35 -10.91 -2.57
N ILE A 86 7.10 -11.36 -2.43
CA ILE A 86 6.24 -11.10 -1.26
C ILE A 86 6.69 -11.98 -0.08
N THR A 87 7.63 -11.44 0.68
CA THR A 87 8.18 -12.06 1.90
C THR A 87 8.11 -11.09 3.07
N ASP A 88 8.08 -11.62 4.29
CA ASP A 88 8.16 -10.82 5.51
C ASP A 88 9.63 -10.57 5.90
N PHE A 89 9.85 -9.92 7.05
CA PHE A 89 11.19 -9.55 7.50
C PHE A 89 12.13 -10.74 7.73
N ASN A 90 11.59 -11.94 7.95
CA ASN A 90 12.37 -13.16 8.18
C ASN A 90 12.58 -13.95 6.87
N GLY A 91 12.05 -13.47 5.75
CA GLY A 91 12.06 -14.17 4.47
C GLY A 91 10.91 -15.19 4.33
N ASP A 92 9.99 -15.26 5.29
CA ASP A 92 8.82 -16.12 5.22
C ASP A 92 7.75 -15.52 4.30
N ARG A 93 6.77 -16.33 3.88
CA ARG A 93 5.64 -15.82 3.08
C ARG A 93 4.85 -14.77 3.87
N ALA A 94 4.82 -13.53 3.37
CA ALA A 94 4.08 -12.41 3.97
C ALA A 94 2.57 -12.51 3.74
N LYS A 95 1.98 -13.58 4.29
CA LYS A 95 0.64 -14.03 3.98
C LYS A 95 -0.22 -14.12 5.25
N LEU A 96 -1.33 -13.37 5.32
CA LEU A 96 -2.36 -13.48 6.37
C LEU A 96 -3.62 -14.24 5.90
N ASN A 97 -3.93 -15.36 6.55
CA ASN A 97 -5.08 -16.21 6.19
C ASN A 97 -6.41 -15.83 6.86
N ARG A 98 -6.34 -15.18 8.02
CA ARG A 98 -7.49 -14.86 8.87
C ARG A 98 -7.49 -13.37 9.15
N VAL A 99 -7.95 -12.58 8.19
CA VAL A 99 -8.11 -11.13 8.35
C VAL A 99 -9.59 -10.80 8.46
N LEU A 100 -9.96 -10.18 9.57
CA LEU A 100 -11.35 -9.85 9.88
C LEU A 100 -11.51 -8.33 9.83
N SER A 101 -12.40 -7.87 8.94
CA SER A 101 -12.83 -6.47 8.93
C SER A 101 -13.43 -6.09 10.28
N MET A 102 -12.92 -5.01 10.87
CA MET A 102 -13.32 -4.56 12.20
C MET A 102 -14.72 -3.95 12.17
N ASP A 103 -15.63 -4.58 12.90
CA ASP A 103 -17.03 -4.14 13.08
C ASP A 103 -17.26 -3.71 14.53
N THR A 104 -18.53 -3.58 14.91
CA THR A 104 -19.01 -3.16 16.21
C THR A 104 -18.53 -4.14 17.28
N MET A 105 -17.78 -3.60 18.23
CA MET A 105 -17.27 -4.36 19.37
C MET A 105 -18.29 -4.35 20.51
N LEU A 106 -18.36 -5.44 21.28
CA LEU A 106 -19.23 -5.59 22.43
C LEU A 106 -18.36 -5.71 23.67
N THR A 107 -18.70 -4.92 24.69
CA THR A 107 -17.94 -4.90 25.94
C THR A 107 -18.56 -5.74 27.05
N ARG A 108 -17.75 -6.04 28.06
CA ARG A 108 -18.19 -6.55 29.37
C ARG A 108 -17.62 -5.67 30.47
N ARG A 109 -18.43 -5.37 31.50
CA ARG A 109 -17.97 -4.62 32.66
C ARG A 109 -16.89 -5.40 33.41
N ARG A 110 -15.86 -4.71 33.90
CA ARG A 110 -14.75 -5.32 34.66
C ARG A 110 -14.37 -4.43 35.83
N GLU A 111 -14.28 -4.98 37.03
CA GLU A 111 -13.99 -4.20 38.24
C GLU A 111 -12.52 -4.32 38.72
N ARG A 112 -11.76 -5.29 38.19
CA ARG A 112 -10.37 -5.55 38.60
C ARG A 112 -9.37 -5.29 37.48
N ILE A 113 -8.27 -4.63 37.83
CA ILE A 113 -7.06 -4.52 37.00
C ILE A 113 -6.39 -5.89 36.95
N THR A 114 -5.98 -6.33 35.77
CA THR A 114 -5.20 -7.57 35.59
C THR A 114 -3.84 -7.29 35.01
N CYS A 115 -2.86 -8.17 35.24
CA CYS A 115 -1.52 -8.06 34.64
C CYS A 115 -1.59 -7.87 33.11
N ASP A 116 -2.50 -8.57 32.42
CA ASP A 116 -2.70 -8.40 30.97
C ASP A 116 -3.14 -6.97 30.56
N GLU A 117 -3.82 -6.22 31.44
CA GLU A 117 -4.22 -4.81 31.18
C GLU A 117 -3.00 -3.90 31.26
N GLU A 118 -2.20 -4.06 32.31
CA GLU A 118 -0.96 -3.32 32.53
C GLU A 118 0.07 -3.58 31.42
N GLU A 119 0.16 -4.82 30.95
CA GLU A 119 1.04 -5.19 29.84
C GLU A 119 0.61 -4.63 28.49
N ARG A 120 -0.70 -4.53 28.22
CA ARG A 120 -1.21 -3.88 26.99
C ARG A 120 -0.86 -2.41 26.95
N LEU A 121 -0.99 -1.73 28.09
CA LEU A 121 -0.54 -0.33 28.22
C LEU A 121 0.97 -0.20 28.02
N LYS A 122 1.75 -1.20 28.46
CA LYS A 122 3.21 -1.19 28.41
C LYS A 122 3.78 -1.50 27.01
N TYR A 123 3.25 -2.48 26.29
CA TYR A 123 3.82 -2.98 25.03
C TYR A 123 3.01 -2.59 23.79
N GLY A 124 1.70 -2.32 23.92
CA GLY A 124 0.84 -1.94 22.80
C GLY A 124 0.62 -3.03 21.74
N TYR A 125 0.13 -2.60 20.58
CA TYR A 125 -0.25 -3.46 19.45
C TYR A 125 0.75 -3.39 18.29
N ASN A 126 0.89 -4.48 17.55
CA ASN A 126 1.58 -4.52 16.26
C ASN A 126 0.58 -4.10 15.16
N VAL A 127 0.58 -2.82 14.80
CA VAL A 127 -0.25 -2.28 13.72
C VAL A 127 0.63 -2.02 12.51
N THR A 128 0.25 -2.55 11.35
CA THR A 128 0.93 -2.29 10.08
C THR A 128 -0.01 -1.60 9.10
N THR A 129 0.53 -0.64 8.36
CA THR A 129 -0.20 0.10 7.31
C THR A 129 0.26 -0.35 5.93
N HIS A 130 -0.71 -0.48 5.03
CA HIS A 130 -0.51 -0.89 3.64
C HIS A 130 -1.41 -0.06 2.74
N PHE A 131 -1.07 0.03 1.47
CA PHE A 131 -1.86 0.77 0.49
C PHE A 131 -1.99 0.02 -0.83
N ARG A 132 -2.92 0.48 -1.67
CA ARG A 132 -3.06 0.06 -3.06
C ARG A 132 -3.59 1.25 -3.85
N TYR A 133 -2.95 1.53 -4.98
CA TYR A 133 -3.42 2.57 -5.89
C TYR A 133 -4.77 2.17 -6.50
N ASN A 134 -5.54 3.17 -6.91
CA ASN A 134 -6.66 2.94 -7.79
C ASN A 134 -6.16 2.90 -9.24
N GLU A 135 -6.76 2.05 -10.07
CA GLU A 135 -6.33 1.87 -11.47
C GLU A 135 -6.43 3.20 -12.23
N ASN A 136 -5.42 3.51 -13.05
CA ASN A 136 -5.33 4.71 -13.89
C ASN A 136 -5.44 6.06 -13.15
N LYS A 137 -5.21 6.06 -11.82
CA LYS A 137 -5.24 7.26 -10.98
C LYS A 137 -3.91 7.51 -10.28
N ARG A 138 -2.83 7.10 -10.94
CA ARG A 138 -1.46 7.28 -10.49
C ARG A 138 -0.85 8.47 -11.24
N LYS A 139 -0.01 9.24 -10.55
CA LYS A 139 0.90 10.21 -11.18
C LYS A 139 2.27 10.06 -10.56
N SER A 140 3.32 10.12 -11.37
CA SER A 140 4.70 10.03 -10.89
C SER A 140 5.42 11.35 -11.14
N ALA A 141 6.29 11.73 -10.22
CA ALA A 141 7.09 12.94 -10.34
C ALA A 141 8.43 12.77 -9.62
N GLU A 142 9.40 13.59 -9.99
CA GLU A 142 10.73 13.60 -9.39
C GLU A 142 11.06 15.00 -8.89
N VAL A 143 11.70 15.06 -7.72
CA VAL A 143 12.25 16.30 -7.17
C VAL A 143 13.75 16.25 -7.32
N THR A 144 14.28 17.14 -8.14
CA THR A 144 15.69 17.17 -8.52
C THR A 144 16.35 18.42 -7.96
N SER A 145 17.50 18.27 -7.31
CA SER A 145 18.32 19.38 -6.84
C SER A 145 18.78 20.31 -7.98
N ALA A 146 19.25 21.51 -7.66
CA ALA A 146 19.82 22.44 -8.64
C ALA A 146 21.02 21.86 -9.43
N THR A 147 21.69 20.83 -8.88
CA THR A 147 22.81 20.13 -9.54
C THR A 147 22.39 18.96 -10.42
N GLY A 148 21.08 18.70 -10.58
CA GLY A 148 20.57 17.59 -11.38
C GLY A 148 20.49 16.24 -10.65
N THR A 149 20.76 16.21 -9.34
CA THR A 149 20.65 14.99 -8.53
C THR A 149 19.22 14.79 -8.05
N VAL A 150 18.63 13.63 -8.34
CA VAL A 150 17.28 13.25 -7.85
C VAL A 150 17.32 13.07 -6.33
N LEU A 151 16.47 13.81 -5.63
CA LEU A 151 16.34 13.79 -4.17
C LEU A 151 15.14 12.97 -3.72
N LEU A 152 14.00 13.10 -4.41
CA LEU A 152 12.77 12.36 -4.11
C LEU A 152 12.16 11.81 -5.38
N GLU A 153 11.73 10.55 -5.33
CA GLU A 153 10.75 10.01 -6.27
C GLU A 153 9.37 10.03 -5.61
N LEU A 154 8.40 10.56 -6.32
CA LEU A 154 7.04 10.78 -5.85
C LEU A 154 6.09 9.93 -6.68
N THR A 155 5.19 9.25 -6.00
CA THR A 155 4.02 8.64 -6.64
C THR A 155 2.76 9.08 -5.92
N TYR A 156 1.96 9.88 -6.60
CA TYR A 156 0.63 10.27 -6.16
C TYR A 156 -0.41 9.22 -6.58
N GLY A 157 -1.37 8.97 -5.70
CA GLY A 157 -2.51 8.11 -5.95
C GLY A 157 -3.83 8.77 -5.53
N GLU A 158 -4.70 9.06 -6.49
CA GLU A 158 -6.02 9.61 -6.20
C GLU A 158 -6.98 8.49 -5.78
N THR A 159 -7.78 8.71 -4.73
CA THR A 159 -8.76 7.71 -4.23
C THR A 159 -8.15 6.33 -3.97
N ALA A 160 -6.90 6.27 -3.53
CA ALA A 160 -6.22 5.04 -3.17
C ALA A 160 -6.80 4.44 -1.89
N ASN A 161 -6.63 3.13 -1.73
CA ASN A 161 -7.08 2.43 -0.54
C ASN A 161 -5.91 2.27 0.44
N ILE A 162 -6.19 2.51 1.72
CA ILE A 162 -5.26 2.33 2.83
C ILE A 162 -5.87 1.30 3.77
N TRP A 163 -5.09 0.28 4.09
CA TRP A 163 -5.44 -0.76 5.05
C TRP A 163 -4.53 -0.66 6.26
N ARG A 164 -5.13 -0.78 7.44
CA ARG A 164 -4.36 -0.92 8.68
C ARG A 164 -4.76 -2.21 9.37
N ILE A 165 -3.75 -3.01 9.70
CA ILE A 165 -3.91 -4.35 10.23
C ILE A 165 -3.36 -4.38 11.65
N ASN A 166 -4.21 -4.67 12.63
CA ASN A 166 -3.77 -5.02 13.97
C ASN A 166 -3.47 -6.52 14.01
N ARG A 167 -2.18 -6.84 14.15
CA ARG A 167 -1.63 -8.19 14.11
C ARG A 167 -1.42 -8.79 15.50
N GLY A 168 -2.04 -8.22 16.53
CA GLY A 168 -1.92 -8.69 17.91
C GLY A 168 -1.05 -7.80 18.80
N LEU A 169 -0.68 -8.34 19.96
CA LEU A 169 0.14 -7.64 20.98
C LEU A 169 1.61 -7.66 20.59
N LYS A 170 2.37 -6.58 20.86
CA LYS A 170 3.82 -6.56 20.54
C LYS A 170 4.65 -7.57 21.35
N ARG A 171 4.25 -7.87 22.58
CA ARG A 171 5.00 -8.74 23.51
C ARG A 171 5.02 -10.20 23.06
N ASN A 172 3.87 -10.67 22.58
CA ASN A 172 3.75 -12.03 22.11
C ASN A 172 4.18 -12.00 20.65
N GLN A 173 5.19 -12.76 20.28
CA GLN A 173 5.39 -13.14 18.87
C GLN A 173 4.20 -13.97 18.32
N GLU A 174 3.09 -14.09 19.07
CA GLU A 174 1.82 -14.61 18.60
C GLU A 174 1.31 -13.78 17.44
N LYS A 175 0.98 -14.46 16.35
CA LYS A 175 0.35 -13.87 15.19
C LYS A 175 -1.13 -13.66 15.56
N GLY A 176 -1.64 -12.44 15.53
CA GLY A 176 -3.08 -12.15 15.66
C GLY A 176 -3.72 -12.41 17.04
N PHE A 177 -5.05 -12.53 17.03
CA PHE A 177 -5.95 -12.71 18.18
C PHE A 177 -6.66 -14.06 18.12
N LYS A 178 -7.23 -14.48 19.25
CA LYS A 178 -8.06 -15.69 19.36
C LYS A 178 -9.54 -15.31 19.37
N LEU A 179 -10.34 -15.90 18.47
CA LEU A 179 -11.77 -15.62 18.29
C LEU A 179 -12.59 -16.92 18.30
N ASN A 180 -13.61 -16.98 19.13
CA ASN A 180 -14.65 -18.00 19.02
C ASN A 180 -15.68 -17.56 17.96
N THR A 181 -15.81 -18.31 16.87
CA THR A 181 -16.67 -17.95 15.73
C THR A 181 -18.16 -18.14 15.99
N THR A 182 -18.53 -18.97 16.96
CA THR A 182 -19.93 -19.23 17.36
C THR A 182 -20.46 -18.15 18.30
N THR A 183 -19.64 -17.69 19.23
CA THR A 183 -20.04 -16.69 20.25
C THR A 183 -19.54 -15.29 19.94
N GLY A 184 -18.55 -15.14 19.06
CA GLY A 184 -17.85 -13.88 18.79
C GLY A 184 -16.89 -13.45 19.90
N ALA A 185 -16.62 -14.31 20.89
CA ALA A 185 -15.79 -13.97 22.04
C ALA A 185 -14.29 -13.95 21.72
N TRP A 186 -13.59 -12.95 22.26
CA TRP A 186 -12.15 -12.78 22.12
C TRP A 186 -11.38 -13.35 23.32
N GLY A 187 -10.21 -13.93 23.05
CA GLY A 187 -9.25 -14.40 24.07
C GLY A 187 -9.39 -15.88 24.44
N ASP A 188 -8.63 -16.30 25.45
CA ASP A 188 -8.64 -17.68 25.94
C ASP A 188 -9.91 -17.97 26.76
N ILE A 189 -10.68 -18.96 26.31
CA ILE A 189 -11.85 -19.45 27.05
C ILE A 189 -11.33 -20.38 28.15
N LYS A 190 -11.09 -19.82 29.34
CA LYS A 190 -10.81 -20.62 30.54
C LYS A 190 -12.07 -21.42 30.87
N ASN A 191 -12.04 -22.73 30.63
CA ASN A 191 -13.01 -23.77 31.02
C ASN A 191 -14.01 -24.29 29.96
N GLU A 192 -13.81 -24.05 28.68
CA GLU A 192 -14.53 -24.83 27.65
C GLU A 192 -13.53 -25.69 26.89
N GLN A 193 -13.86 -26.96 26.66
CA GLN A 193 -13.10 -27.85 25.78
C GLN A 193 -12.78 -27.08 24.49
N VAL A 194 -11.53 -27.11 24.03
CA VAL A 194 -11.14 -26.50 22.75
C VAL A 194 -12.02 -27.13 21.68
N THR A 195 -13.06 -26.40 21.26
CA THR A 195 -13.95 -26.79 20.18
C THR A 195 -13.38 -26.29 18.86
N ASP A 196 -13.77 -26.88 17.73
CA ASP A 196 -13.44 -26.41 16.37
C ASP A 196 -13.83 -24.94 16.11
N SER A 197 -14.59 -24.30 17.02
CA SER A 197 -15.02 -22.92 16.92
C SER A 197 -13.97 -21.87 17.32
N LEU A 198 -12.87 -22.26 17.97
CA LEU A 198 -11.82 -21.32 18.40
C LEU A 198 -10.76 -21.13 17.30
N HIS A 199 -10.80 -19.99 16.63
CA HIS A 199 -9.84 -19.62 15.60
C HIS A 199 -8.72 -18.76 16.20
N THR A 200 -7.47 -19.16 15.98
CA THR A 200 -6.24 -18.39 16.30
C THR A 200 -5.80 -17.54 15.11
N ASP A 201 -4.78 -16.70 15.29
CA ASP A 201 -4.17 -15.90 14.20
C ASP A 201 -5.13 -14.95 13.47
N VAL A 202 -6.17 -14.49 14.16
CA VAL A 202 -7.14 -13.53 13.62
C VAL A 202 -6.57 -12.13 13.68
N ASN A 203 -6.43 -11.47 12.54
CA ASN A 203 -5.94 -10.09 12.45
C ASN A 203 -7.13 -9.15 12.22
N LEU A 204 -7.15 -7.99 12.86
CA LEU A 204 -8.21 -7.00 12.63
C LEU A 204 -7.80 -6.00 11.56
N LEU A 205 -8.72 -5.72 10.65
CA LEU A 205 -8.51 -4.84 9.50
C LEU A 205 -9.46 -3.66 9.54
N ILE A 206 -8.92 -2.47 9.31
CA ILE A 206 -9.72 -1.34 8.84
C ILE A 206 -9.25 -0.96 7.44
N ARG A 207 -10.18 -0.43 6.66
CA ARG A 207 -9.95 0.12 5.34
C ARG A 207 -10.48 1.54 5.29
N GLU A 208 -9.72 2.40 4.65
CA GLU A 208 -10.08 3.78 4.31
C GLU A 208 -9.67 4.07 2.88
N THR A 209 -10.35 5.02 2.26
CA THR A 209 -10.01 5.52 0.93
C THR A 209 -9.58 6.97 1.06
N SER A 210 -8.43 7.31 0.49
CA SER A 210 -7.89 8.67 0.49
C SER A 210 -6.94 8.92 -0.66
N ASN A 211 -6.64 10.19 -0.92
CA ASN A 211 -5.49 10.58 -1.72
C ASN A 211 -4.22 10.28 -0.94
N ILE A 212 -3.25 9.69 -1.62
CA ILE A 212 -1.96 9.33 -1.04
C ILE A 212 -0.80 9.90 -1.85
N LEU A 213 0.31 10.12 -1.17
CA LEU A 213 1.59 10.45 -1.77
C LEU A 213 2.63 9.53 -1.18
N VAL A 214 3.21 8.69 -2.03
CA VAL A 214 4.33 7.83 -1.69
C VAL A 214 5.61 8.58 -2.08
N ILE A 215 6.46 8.83 -1.10
CA ILE A 215 7.74 9.51 -1.27
C ILE A 215 8.84 8.49 -1.03
N GLU A 216 9.71 8.32 -2.01
CA GLU A 216 10.95 7.54 -1.93
C GLU A 216 12.15 8.49 -1.91
N PRO A 217 12.70 8.78 -0.72
CA PRO A 217 13.91 9.58 -0.61
C PRO A 217 15.12 8.85 -1.23
N ARG A 218 15.89 9.57 -2.04
CA ARG A 218 17.15 9.12 -2.65
C ARG A 218 18.35 9.71 -1.90
N ASN A 219 19.52 9.10 -2.11
CA ASN A 219 20.79 9.51 -1.48
C ASN A 219 20.76 9.56 0.06
N ILE A 220 20.08 8.59 0.67
CA ILE A 220 19.98 8.49 2.12
C ILE A 220 21.32 8.01 2.72
N PRO A 221 21.81 8.64 3.80
CA PRO A 221 23.01 8.18 4.49
C PRO A 221 22.88 6.71 4.92
N HIS A 222 23.93 5.90 4.65
CA HIS A 222 23.97 4.51 5.11
C HIS A 222 23.99 4.42 6.64
N GLU A 223 24.75 5.30 7.28
CA GLU A 223 24.77 5.43 8.74
C GLU A 223 23.53 6.20 9.22
N ASN A 224 22.88 5.71 10.27
CA ASN A 224 21.69 6.34 10.87
C ASN A 224 20.50 6.50 9.91
N SER A 225 20.39 5.67 8.87
CA SER A 225 19.31 5.74 7.87
C SER A 225 17.90 5.75 8.48
N GLU A 226 17.65 4.92 9.49
CA GLU A 226 16.37 4.88 10.20
C GLU A 226 16.06 6.21 10.92
N ALA A 227 17.05 6.74 11.65
CA ALA A 227 16.93 8.01 12.36
C ALA A 227 16.76 9.19 11.40
N PHE A 228 17.47 9.17 10.26
CA PHE A 228 17.33 10.14 9.19
C PHE A 228 15.90 10.12 8.63
N LEU A 229 15.37 8.96 8.26
CA LEU A 229 14.04 8.82 7.65
C LEU A 229 12.92 9.15 8.65
N ALA A 230 13.07 8.78 9.92
CA ALA A 230 12.15 9.19 10.98
C ALA A 230 12.13 10.72 11.15
N THR A 231 13.32 11.35 11.20
CA THR A 231 13.44 12.81 11.31
C THR A 231 12.86 13.51 10.07
N LEU A 232 13.18 13.01 8.87
CA LEU A 232 12.71 13.56 7.60
C LEU A 232 11.19 13.49 7.50
N GLN A 233 10.58 12.35 7.84
CA GLN A 233 9.12 12.20 7.84
C GLN A 233 8.46 13.30 8.68
N TYR A 234 8.89 13.47 9.94
CA TYR A 234 8.26 14.46 10.81
C TYR A 234 8.55 15.90 10.39
N ALA A 235 9.73 16.17 9.83
CA ALA A 235 10.03 17.48 9.26
C ALA A 235 9.10 17.81 8.07
N LEU A 236 8.91 16.86 7.14
CA LEU A 236 8.02 17.02 6.00
C LEU A 236 6.55 17.16 6.43
N VAL A 237 6.08 16.36 7.38
CA VAL A 237 4.71 16.51 7.92
C VAL A 237 4.49 17.93 8.43
N ARG A 238 5.40 18.40 9.31
CA ARG A 238 5.26 19.70 9.97
C ARG A 238 5.39 20.86 8.99
N SER A 239 6.28 20.76 8.01
CA SER A 239 6.44 21.82 7.00
C SER A 239 5.30 21.84 5.99
N ILE A 240 4.79 20.69 5.53
CA ILE A 240 3.59 20.64 4.68
C ILE A 240 2.39 21.23 5.44
N GLN A 241 2.20 20.86 6.70
CA GLN A 241 1.13 21.42 7.54
C GLN A 241 1.25 22.94 7.66
N ALA A 242 2.45 23.47 7.90
CA ALA A 242 2.66 24.90 8.04
C ALA A 242 2.47 25.67 6.71
N VAL A 243 3.01 25.16 5.59
CA VAL A 243 2.89 25.82 4.27
C VAL A 243 1.44 25.85 3.80
N TYR A 244 0.72 24.73 3.94
CA TYR A 244 -0.65 24.59 3.45
C TYR A 244 -1.73 24.84 4.52
N LYS A 245 -1.32 25.27 5.73
CA LYS A 245 -2.19 25.60 6.86
C LYS A 245 -3.15 24.48 7.26
N LEU A 246 -2.63 23.26 7.31
CA LEU A 246 -3.38 22.08 7.73
C LEU A 246 -3.36 21.93 9.26
N GLU A 247 -4.45 21.39 9.81
CA GLU A 247 -4.48 20.92 11.19
C GLU A 247 -3.70 19.60 11.36
N ASP A 248 -3.31 19.29 12.60
CA ASP A 248 -2.48 18.11 12.93
C ASP A 248 -3.10 16.78 12.49
N ASN A 249 -4.43 16.71 12.38
CA ASN A 249 -5.21 15.52 12.04
C ASN A 249 -5.59 15.45 10.55
N GLU A 250 -5.23 16.42 9.71
CA GLU A 250 -5.60 16.48 8.29
C GLU A 250 -4.59 15.79 7.37
N LEU A 251 -3.34 15.61 7.83
CA LEU A 251 -2.28 14.92 7.10
C LEU A 251 -1.73 13.76 7.93
N GLY A 252 -1.94 12.53 7.46
CA GLY A 252 -1.33 11.35 8.04
C GLY A 252 -0.01 10.99 7.36
N SER A 253 0.90 10.37 8.12
CA SER A 253 2.11 9.78 7.54
C SER A 253 2.55 8.50 8.26
N GLU A 254 3.17 7.59 7.52
CA GLU A 254 3.77 6.37 8.06
C GLU A 254 4.95 5.92 7.19
N ARG A 255 5.96 5.28 7.79
CA ARG A 255 7.09 4.71 7.04
C ARG A 255 6.73 3.29 6.62
N LEU A 256 6.89 3.01 5.34
CA LEU A 256 6.64 1.70 4.72
C LEU A 256 7.96 1.07 4.25
N GLY A 257 7.90 -0.19 3.83
CA GLY A 257 9.01 -0.78 3.10
C GLY A 257 10.29 -0.95 3.91
N GLN A 258 10.20 -1.45 5.15
CA GLN A 258 11.32 -1.44 6.12
C GLN A 258 11.82 -0.03 6.47
N GLY A 259 10.94 0.97 6.38
CA GLY A 259 11.26 2.34 6.73
C GLY A 259 11.86 3.16 5.58
N LYS A 260 12.03 2.58 4.38
CA LYS A 260 12.67 3.22 3.22
C LYS A 260 11.77 4.22 2.49
N THR A 261 10.46 4.04 2.61
CA THR A 261 9.46 4.82 1.86
C THR A 261 8.55 5.54 2.85
N LEU A 262 8.15 6.76 2.53
CA LEU A 262 7.22 7.54 3.34
C LEU A 262 5.86 7.59 2.65
N LEU A 263 4.83 7.07 3.29
CA LEU A 263 3.44 7.21 2.85
C LEU A 263 2.85 8.42 3.54
N PHE A 264 2.27 9.34 2.77
CA PHE A 264 1.42 10.42 3.23
C PHE A 264 0.00 10.21 2.72
N TRP A 265 -1.00 10.62 3.49
CA TRP A 265 -2.39 10.58 3.06
C TRP A 265 -3.22 11.71 3.67
N GLU A 266 -4.23 12.15 2.94
CA GLU A 266 -5.18 13.15 3.43
C GLU A 266 -6.15 12.48 4.42
N ALA A 267 -6.07 12.86 5.69
CA ALA A 267 -6.87 12.26 6.74
C ALA A 267 -8.25 12.94 6.90
N ALA A 268 -8.40 14.18 6.41
CA ALA A 268 -9.66 14.92 6.41
C ALA A 268 -10.75 14.26 5.54
N GLU A 269 -12.02 14.38 5.95
CA GLU A 269 -13.15 13.94 5.13
C GLU A 269 -13.27 14.81 3.87
N GLY A 270 -13.20 14.18 2.69
CA GLY A 270 -13.28 14.88 1.40
C GLY A 270 -11.94 15.16 0.73
N GLY A 271 -10.82 14.98 1.45
CA GLY A 271 -9.48 15.29 0.96
C GLY A 271 -9.18 16.78 1.04
N ALA A 272 -7.97 17.14 1.48
CA ALA A 272 -7.52 18.52 1.57
C ALA A 272 -7.07 19.07 0.20
N GLY A 273 -6.82 18.18 -0.78
CA GLY A 273 -6.27 18.54 -2.09
C GLY A 273 -4.81 18.98 -2.06
N VAL A 274 -4.17 18.98 -0.88
CA VAL A 274 -2.79 19.42 -0.69
C VAL A 274 -1.83 18.50 -1.42
N LEU A 275 -2.06 17.17 -1.40
CA LEU A 275 -1.14 16.25 -2.05
C LEU A 275 -1.11 16.43 -3.57
N THR A 276 -2.24 16.80 -4.18
CA THR A 276 -2.28 17.15 -5.61
C THR A 276 -1.58 18.47 -5.86
N GLN A 277 -1.83 19.50 -5.04
CA GLN A 277 -1.18 20.81 -5.18
C GLN A 277 0.35 20.73 -5.07
N LEU A 278 0.88 19.81 -4.25
CA LEU A 278 2.32 19.54 -4.18
C LEU A 278 2.90 19.15 -5.53
N LEU A 279 2.15 18.40 -6.35
CA LEU A 279 2.60 17.95 -7.66
C LEU A 279 2.38 19.00 -8.76
N GLU A 280 1.48 19.96 -8.55
CA GLU A 280 1.15 20.99 -9.56
C GLU A 280 2.12 22.18 -9.54
N ASP A 281 2.76 22.45 -8.41
CA ASP A 281 3.73 23.55 -8.25
C ASP A 281 5.18 23.02 -8.36
N PRO A 282 5.94 23.41 -9.41
CA PRO A 282 7.34 23.03 -9.60
C PRO A 282 8.28 23.41 -8.44
N THR A 283 7.87 24.35 -7.59
CA THR A 283 8.67 24.90 -6.49
C THR A 283 8.13 24.52 -5.11
N SER A 284 7.09 23.68 -5.03
CA SER A 284 6.44 23.30 -3.77
C SER A 284 7.42 22.76 -2.72
N PHE A 285 8.35 21.90 -3.15
CA PHE A 285 9.37 21.32 -2.28
C PHE A 285 10.44 22.31 -1.81
N GLN A 286 10.66 23.42 -2.53
CA GLN A 286 11.53 24.51 -2.06
C GLN A 286 10.89 25.19 -0.84
N ALA A 287 9.60 25.52 -0.93
CA ALA A 287 8.85 26.14 0.16
C ALA A 287 8.78 25.22 1.39
N ILE A 288 8.53 23.93 1.17
CA ILE A 288 8.55 22.90 2.23
C ILE A 288 9.91 22.81 2.90
N ALA A 289 11.00 22.81 2.13
CA ALA A 289 12.35 22.73 2.67
C ALA A 289 12.71 23.96 3.51
N GLN A 290 12.39 25.17 3.02
CA GLN A 290 12.61 26.42 3.75
C GLN A 290 11.83 26.44 5.06
N MET A 291 10.55 26.06 5.02
CA MET A 291 9.73 25.94 6.22
C MET A 291 10.26 24.88 7.19
N ALA A 292 10.73 23.72 6.68
CA ALA A 292 11.34 22.70 7.52
C ALA A 292 12.62 23.21 8.21
N LEU A 293 13.45 24.00 7.52
CA LEU A 293 14.65 24.62 8.09
C LEU A 293 14.29 25.63 9.21
N GLU A 294 13.23 26.40 9.02
CA GLU A 294 12.71 27.33 10.03
C GLU A 294 12.16 26.59 11.26
N ILE A 295 11.27 25.61 11.06
CA ILE A 295 10.70 24.76 12.12
C ILE A 295 11.80 24.05 12.90
N CYS A 296 12.85 23.57 12.21
CA CYS A 296 13.99 22.96 12.85
C CYS A 296 14.94 23.95 13.52
N HIS A 297 14.60 25.24 13.67
CA HIS A 297 15.44 26.26 14.31
C HIS A 297 16.83 26.42 13.68
N PHE A 298 16.97 26.21 12.37
CA PHE A 298 18.22 26.48 11.65
C PHE A 298 18.31 27.93 11.19
N VAL A 299 17.16 28.56 10.89
CA VAL A 299 17.08 29.98 10.55
C VAL A 299 17.11 30.86 11.81
N HIS A 300 16.36 30.47 12.83
CA HIS A 300 16.31 31.13 14.14
C HIS A 300 16.73 30.15 15.24
N PRO A 301 18.03 30.13 15.62
CA PRO A 301 18.54 29.19 16.60
C PRO A 301 17.86 29.28 17.96
N LYS A 302 17.56 28.12 18.54
CA LYS A 302 17.01 27.97 19.88
C LYS A 302 17.96 27.15 20.74
N GLU A 303 18.63 27.79 21.70
CA GLU A 303 19.65 27.14 22.55
C GLU A 303 19.14 25.91 23.30
N ALA A 304 17.87 25.94 23.74
CA ALA A 304 17.25 24.82 24.46
C ALA A 304 16.95 23.59 23.57
N CYS A 305 17.03 23.72 22.23
CA CYS A 305 16.76 22.63 21.30
C CYS A 305 18.05 21.95 20.85
N ASN A 306 18.43 20.88 21.56
CA ASN A 306 19.61 20.09 21.22
C ASN A 306 19.38 19.21 19.97
N HIS A 307 18.58 18.14 20.09
CA HIS A 307 18.25 17.24 18.98
C HIS A 307 16.88 17.50 18.37
N ALA A 308 15.86 17.69 19.20
CA ALA A 308 14.50 18.10 18.82
C ALA A 308 13.73 18.58 20.06
N CYS A 309 12.63 19.29 19.85
CA CYS A 309 11.71 19.76 20.88
C CYS A 309 10.27 19.75 20.38
N TYR A 310 9.30 19.98 21.27
CA TYR A 310 7.86 20.00 20.93
C TYR A 310 7.43 21.16 20.03
N GLU A 311 8.24 22.22 19.93
CA GLU A 311 7.99 23.32 19.00
C GLU A 311 8.53 23.03 17.59
N CYS A 312 9.39 22.01 17.42
CA CYS A 312 9.90 21.61 16.11
C CYS A 312 9.29 20.27 15.64
N LEU A 313 9.88 19.14 16.03
CA LEU A 313 9.61 17.81 15.48
C LEU A 313 8.97 16.83 16.48
N LEU A 314 9.01 17.10 17.79
CA LEU A 314 8.43 16.19 18.78
C LEU A 314 6.92 16.43 18.94
N SER A 315 6.17 15.36 19.07
CA SER A 315 4.75 15.38 19.39
C SER A 315 4.41 14.20 20.31
N TYR A 316 3.20 14.21 20.87
CA TYR A 316 2.71 13.06 21.63
C TYR A 316 2.46 11.83 20.74
N SER A 317 2.11 12.04 19.47
CA SER A 317 1.82 10.95 18.52
C SER A 317 3.07 10.19 18.08
N ASN A 318 4.25 10.82 18.13
CA ASN A 318 5.52 10.22 17.73
C ASN A 318 6.45 9.85 18.90
N GLN A 319 5.92 9.71 20.13
CA GLN A 319 6.72 9.42 21.32
C GLN A 319 7.65 8.20 21.18
N PHE A 320 7.22 7.15 20.47
CA PHE A 320 8.04 5.96 20.22
C PHE A 320 9.27 6.23 19.34
N ASP A 321 9.22 7.27 18.52
CA ASP A 321 10.30 7.67 17.62
C ASP A 321 11.18 8.77 18.22
N HIS A 322 10.86 9.34 19.39
CA HIS A 322 11.68 10.37 20.03
C HIS A 322 13.18 10.03 20.11
N PRO A 323 13.60 8.78 20.41
CA PRO A 323 15.02 8.42 20.41
C PRO A 323 15.70 8.48 19.03
N LEU A 324 14.93 8.42 17.94
CA LEU A 324 15.41 8.46 16.56
C LEU A 324 15.46 9.88 16.00
N ILE A 325 14.68 10.81 16.55
CA ILE A 325 14.51 12.15 15.98
C ILE A 325 15.69 13.05 16.33
N ASN A 326 16.42 13.50 15.31
CA ASN A 326 17.54 14.43 15.45
C ASN A 326 17.59 15.39 14.26
N ARG A 327 17.20 16.65 14.47
CA ARG A 327 17.08 17.70 13.44
C ARG A 327 18.34 17.87 12.59
N HIS A 328 19.51 17.68 13.19
CA HIS A 328 20.80 17.88 12.51
C HIS A 328 21.07 16.85 11.41
N LEU A 329 20.43 15.67 11.45
CA LEU A 329 20.60 14.62 10.45
C LEU A 329 20.11 15.05 9.06
N ILE A 330 19.11 15.92 9.00
CA ILE A 330 18.46 16.30 7.74
C ILE A 330 18.85 17.70 7.26
N GLN A 331 19.67 18.45 8.00
CA GLN A 331 19.95 19.87 7.70
C GLN A 331 20.57 20.07 6.31
N ALA A 332 21.62 19.32 5.99
CA ALA A 332 22.29 19.42 4.69
C ALA A 332 21.34 19.02 3.54
N TRP A 333 20.59 17.93 3.74
CA TRP A 333 19.64 17.42 2.77
C TRP A 333 18.48 18.40 2.51
N LEU A 334 17.95 19.04 3.56
CA LEU A 334 16.97 20.13 3.42
C LEU A 334 17.55 21.34 2.68
N GLY A 335 18.85 21.62 2.87
CA GLY A 335 19.57 22.62 2.10
C GLY A 335 19.54 22.32 0.59
N GLU A 336 19.82 21.08 0.19
CA GLU A 336 19.72 20.65 -1.21
C GLU A 336 18.27 20.72 -1.73
N LEU A 337 17.30 20.29 -0.91
CA LEU A 337 15.88 20.35 -1.26
C LEU A 337 15.40 21.79 -1.47
N SER A 338 15.96 22.77 -0.76
CA SER A 338 15.57 24.18 -0.87
C SER A 338 15.84 24.82 -2.24
N GLY A 339 16.74 24.24 -3.04
CA GLY A 339 17.02 24.64 -4.43
C GLY A 339 16.49 23.65 -5.47
N SER A 340 15.64 22.71 -5.06
CA SER A 340 15.14 21.64 -5.93
C SER A 340 13.98 22.08 -6.81
N HIS A 341 13.73 21.37 -7.90
CA HIS A 341 12.57 21.57 -8.77
C HIS A 341 11.85 20.25 -8.95
N LEU A 342 10.52 20.32 -8.91
CA LEU A 342 9.65 19.21 -9.25
C LEU A 342 9.44 19.16 -10.76
N SER A 343 9.60 17.97 -11.34
CA SER A 343 9.21 17.67 -12.71
C SER A 343 8.30 16.45 -12.70
N GLU A 344 7.14 16.54 -13.36
CA GLU A 344 6.33 15.36 -13.61
C GLU A 344 7.12 14.35 -14.43
N THR A 345 7.18 13.11 -13.95
CA THR A 345 7.67 12.00 -14.74
C THR A 345 6.53 11.68 -15.69
N VAL A 346 6.57 12.25 -16.90
CA VAL A 346 5.55 12.04 -17.91
C VAL A 346 5.37 10.51 -18.04
N GLU A 347 4.20 9.97 -17.70
CA GLU A 347 3.93 8.53 -17.82
C GLU A 347 4.15 8.01 -19.26
N GLN A 348 4.14 8.92 -20.25
CA GLN A 348 4.56 8.65 -21.62
C GLN A 348 6.02 8.19 -21.74
N ASP A 349 6.90 8.55 -20.81
CA ASP A 349 8.29 8.10 -20.82
C ASP A 349 8.39 6.64 -20.35
N GLN A 350 7.61 6.20 -19.36
CA GLN A 350 7.56 4.77 -18.99
C GLN A 350 6.82 3.93 -20.03
N ARG A 351 5.65 4.38 -20.53
CA ARG A 351 4.93 3.69 -21.60
C ARG A 351 5.73 3.68 -22.90
N GLY A 352 6.43 4.78 -23.20
CA GLY A 352 7.33 4.93 -24.33
C GLY A 352 8.57 4.05 -24.20
N GLN A 353 9.22 4.02 -23.04
CA GLN A 353 10.34 3.12 -22.75
C GLN A 353 9.90 1.65 -22.79
N HIS A 354 8.74 1.30 -22.23
CA HIS A 354 8.16 -0.06 -22.32
C HIS A 354 7.86 -0.43 -23.77
N TYR A 355 7.28 0.50 -24.54
CA TYR A 355 7.07 0.32 -25.98
C TYR A 355 8.39 0.09 -26.73
N GLN A 356 9.44 0.88 -26.46
CA GLN A 356 10.76 0.71 -27.07
C GLN A 356 11.40 -0.61 -26.65
N GLN A 357 11.24 -1.05 -25.40
CA GLN A 357 11.71 -2.36 -24.92
C GLN A 357 11.00 -3.53 -25.61
N LEU A 358 9.67 -3.45 -25.79
CA LEU A 358 8.90 -4.44 -26.53
C LEU A 358 9.31 -4.48 -28.00
N LEU A 359 9.48 -3.31 -28.64
CA LEU A 359 9.98 -3.22 -30.01
C LEU A 359 11.37 -3.84 -30.16
N ALA A 360 12.28 -3.60 -29.22
CA ALA A 360 13.63 -4.16 -29.25
C ALA A 360 13.64 -5.69 -29.09
N LYS A 361 12.60 -6.27 -28.48
CA LYS A 361 12.44 -7.72 -28.27
C LYS A 361 11.53 -8.42 -29.28
N SER A 362 10.79 -7.68 -30.10
CA SER A 362 9.99 -8.23 -31.22
C SER A 362 10.88 -8.78 -32.34
N ASP A 363 10.36 -9.68 -33.19
CA ASP A 363 11.17 -10.27 -34.26
C ASP A 363 11.63 -9.17 -35.23
N PRO A 364 12.95 -8.99 -35.44
CA PRO A 364 13.43 -8.00 -36.39
C PRO A 364 12.97 -8.23 -37.84
N ASN A 365 12.57 -9.46 -38.18
CA ASN A 365 12.10 -9.86 -39.52
C ASN A 365 10.57 -9.83 -39.68
N SER A 366 9.81 -9.51 -38.61
CA SER A 366 8.34 -9.45 -38.64
C SER A 366 7.85 -7.99 -38.60
N GLU A 367 7.58 -7.41 -39.77
CA GLU A 367 6.97 -6.06 -39.81
C GLU A 367 5.56 -6.04 -39.21
N PHE A 368 4.86 -7.18 -39.26
CA PHE A 368 3.49 -7.31 -38.78
C PHE A 368 3.39 -7.14 -37.26
N GLU A 369 4.27 -7.79 -36.48
CA GLU A 369 4.37 -7.61 -35.03
C GLU A 369 4.57 -6.14 -34.64
N ARG A 370 5.46 -5.45 -35.36
CA ARG A 370 5.77 -4.03 -35.12
C ARG A 370 4.58 -3.14 -35.41
N ASP A 371 3.82 -3.44 -36.45
CA ASP A 371 2.60 -2.71 -36.79
C ASP A 371 1.50 -2.91 -35.75
N VAL A 372 1.37 -4.13 -35.20
CA VAL A 372 0.45 -4.42 -34.08
C VAL A 372 0.84 -3.63 -32.84
N LEU A 373 2.11 -3.68 -32.42
CA LEU A 373 2.60 -2.88 -31.27
C LEU A 373 2.45 -1.38 -31.49
N ARG A 374 2.77 -0.88 -32.69
CA ARG A 374 2.62 0.55 -33.02
C ARG A 374 1.16 0.97 -32.96
N PHE A 375 0.25 0.13 -33.42
CA PHE A 375 -1.19 0.39 -33.35
C PHE A 375 -1.67 0.41 -31.89
N MET A 376 -1.28 -0.56 -31.08
CA MET A 376 -1.58 -0.57 -29.63
C MET A 376 -1.04 0.68 -28.93
N TYR A 377 0.19 1.08 -29.26
CA TYR A 377 0.79 2.29 -28.74
C TYR A 377 0.00 3.55 -29.14
N LYS A 378 -0.32 3.70 -30.43
CA LYS A 378 -0.99 4.89 -30.98
C LYS A 378 -2.44 5.04 -30.53
N GLU A 379 -3.17 3.93 -30.42
CA GLU A 379 -4.59 3.93 -30.03
C GLU A 379 -4.79 3.84 -28.50
N GLU A 380 -3.73 4.10 -27.72
CA GLU A 380 -3.75 4.09 -26.25
C GLU A 380 -4.26 2.78 -25.62
N LEU A 381 -4.10 1.66 -26.33
CA LEU A 381 -4.41 0.34 -25.81
C LEU A 381 -3.35 -0.12 -24.81
N ARG A 382 -3.73 -1.02 -23.90
CA ARG A 382 -2.78 -1.67 -22.98
C ARG A 382 -1.70 -2.37 -23.80
N LEU A 383 -0.44 -2.18 -23.41
CA LEU A 383 0.70 -2.85 -24.04
C LEU A 383 0.91 -4.23 -23.40
N PRO A 384 1.43 -5.21 -24.16
CA PRO A 384 1.81 -6.51 -23.63
C PRO A 384 2.86 -6.40 -22.50
N ASP A 385 2.88 -7.36 -21.58
CA ASP A 385 3.89 -7.41 -20.52
C ASP A 385 5.26 -7.86 -21.07
N ALA A 386 5.27 -8.72 -22.10
CA ALA A 386 6.48 -9.18 -22.75
C ALA A 386 6.24 -9.46 -24.24
N ALA A 387 7.31 -9.35 -25.04
CA ALA A 387 7.38 -9.84 -26.41
C ALA A 387 8.27 -11.10 -26.46
N GLN A 388 7.91 -12.06 -27.33
CA GLN A 388 8.68 -13.29 -27.60
C GLN A 388 9.02 -14.15 -26.36
N ALA A 389 8.18 -14.12 -25.33
CA ALA A 389 8.42 -14.88 -24.11
C ALA A 389 8.07 -16.36 -24.30
N VAL A 390 8.96 -17.27 -23.91
CA VAL A 390 8.72 -18.72 -24.02
C VAL A 390 7.80 -19.19 -22.88
N ILE A 391 6.64 -19.73 -23.25
CA ILE A 391 5.63 -20.29 -22.34
C ILE A 391 5.31 -21.71 -22.78
N ALA A 392 5.52 -22.70 -21.89
CA ALA A 392 5.19 -24.11 -22.14
C ALA A 392 5.75 -24.65 -23.48
N ASN A 393 7.01 -24.31 -23.81
CA ASN A 393 7.70 -24.64 -25.06
C ASN A 393 7.12 -24.00 -26.33
N CYS A 394 6.20 -23.05 -26.20
CA CYS A 394 5.71 -22.21 -27.29
C CYS A 394 6.21 -20.77 -27.09
N GLN A 395 6.42 -20.04 -28.18
CA GLN A 395 6.90 -18.66 -28.15
C GLN A 395 5.85 -17.76 -28.81
N PRO A 396 4.86 -17.27 -28.05
CA PRO A 396 3.96 -16.22 -28.52
C PRO A 396 4.70 -14.90 -28.78
N ASP A 397 4.19 -14.14 -29.74
CA ASP A 397 4.76 -12.85 -30.12
C ASP A 397 4.55 -11.83 -29.00
N PHE A 398 3.36 -11.82 -28.39
CA PHE A 398 3.06 -10.97 -27.24
C PHE A 398 2.34 -11.72 -26.12
N VAL A 399 2.66 -11.35 -24.88
CA VAL A 399 2.13 -11.99 -23.68
C VAL A 399 1.59 -10.95 -22.73
N TYR A 400 0.39 -11.23 -22.23
CA TYR A 400 -0.16 -10.64 -21.01
C TYR A 400 -0.13 -11.71 -19.92
N GLN A 401 0.53 -11.42 -18.81
CA GLN A 401 0.59 -12.30 -17.65
C GLN A 401 -0.71 -12.24 -16.85
N SER A 402 -1.37 -11.09 -16.86
CA SER A 402 -2.66 -10.86 -16.20
C SER A 402 -3.49 -9.87 -17.02
N PRO A 403 -4.55 -10.32 -17.71
CA PRO A 403 -5.02 -11.70 -17.80
C PRO A 403 -4.06 -12.57 -18.62
N ALA A 404 -4.00 -13.89 -18.34
CA ALA A 404 -3.12 -14.83 -19.02
C ALA A 404 -3.52 -14.97 -20.50
N ILE A 405 -3.03 -14.08 -21.35
CA ILE A 405 -3.34 -13.99 -22.78
C ILE A 405 -2.04 -14.06 -23.59
N ALA A 406 -2.05 -14.90 -24.61
CA ALA A 406 -0.95 -15.05 -25.57
C ALA A 406 -1.45 -14.65 -26.96
N ILE A 407 -0.79 -13.67 -27.58
CA ILE A 407 -1.11 -13.18 -28.91
C ILE A 407 -0.07 -13.72 -29.89
N PHE A 408 -0.56 -14.30 -30.99
CA PHE A 408 0.23 -14.69 -32.15
C PHE A 408 -0.12 -13.80 -33.34
N CYS A 409 0.90 -13.26 -33.99
CA CYS A 409 0.86 -12.39 -35.14
C CYS A 409 1.29 -13.19 -36.39
N ASP A 410 0.33 -13.81 -37.06
CA ASP A 410 0.58 -14.58 -38.28
C ASP A 410 0.84 -13.61 -39.44
N GLY A 411 2.11 -13.39 -39.75
CA GLY A 411 2.58 -12.62 -40.92
C GLY A 411 2.55 -13.42 -42.23
N SER A 412 2.94 -12.79 -43.35
CA SER A 412 2.89 -13.37 -44.71
C SER A 412 3.89 -14.51 -44.98
N VAL A 413 4.69 -14.91 -44.00
CA VAL A 413 5.70 -15.98 -44.10
C VAL A 413 5.13 -17.35 -43.63
N HIS A 414 3.91 -17.38 -43.09
CA HIS A 414 3.25 -18.57 -42.51
C HIS A 414 2.30 -19.33 -43.47
N ASP A 415 2.42 -19.13 -44.79
CA ASP A 415 1.48 -19.70 -45.77
C ASP A 415 1.76 -21.16 -46.22
N SER A 416 2.80 -21.81 -45.68
CA SER A 416 3.07 -23.22 -45.99
C SER A 416 2.19 -24.18 -45.16
N SER A 417 1.57 -25.17 -45.81
CA SER A 417 0.57 -26.07 -45.19
C SER A 417 1.11 -26.94 -44.05
N ASP A 418 2.42 -27.17 -44.00
CA ASP A 418 3.06 -27.99 -42.97
C ASP A 418 3.37 -27.16 -41.71
N GLN A 419 3.74 -25.89 -41.88
CA GLN A 419 3.96 -24.96 -40.75
C GLN A 419 2.65 -24.65 -40.02
N GLN A 420 1.55 -24.46 -40.76
CA GLN A 420 0.22 -24.20 -40.16
C GLN A 420 -0.27 -25.33 -39.25
N LYS A 421 0.05 -26.58 -39.58
CA LYS A 421 -0.32 -27.73 -38.74
C LYS A 421 0.50 -27.78 -37.45
N GLN A 422 1.79 -27.48 -37.53
CA GLN A 422 2.67 -27.46 -36.37
C GLN A 422 2.30 -26.29 -35.44
N ASP A 423 2.10 -25.09 -35.99
CA ASP A 423 1.70 -23.89 -35.24
C ASP A 423 0.35 -24.10 -34.54
N GLN A 424 -0.59 -24.82 -35.18
CA GLN A 424 -1.88 -25.16 -34.58
C GLN A 424 -1.73 -26.12 -33.38
N ILE A 425 -0.85 -27.13 -33.50
CA ILE A 425 -0.57 -28.08 -32.41
C ILE A 425 0.06 -27.35 -31.22
N ASP A 426 0.99 -26.43 -31.46
CA ASP A 426 1.68 -25.69 -30.40
C ASP A 426 0.72 -24.71 -29.69
N ARG A 427 -0.19 -24.08 -30.43
CA ARG A 427 -1.26 -23.22 -29.88
C ARG A 427 -2.27 -23.99 -29.05
N ASP A 428 -2.71 -25.15 -29.55
CA ASP A 428 -3.64 -26.00 -28.81
C ASP A 428 -2.97 -26.51 -27.53
N ASN A 429 -1.69 -26.91 -27.59
CA ASN A 429 -0.93 -27.27 -26.40
C ASN A 429 -0.86 -26.13 -25.39
N LEU A 430 -0.57 -24.90 -25.83
CA LEU A 430 -0.56 -23.72 -24.96
C LEU A 430 -1.94 -23.48 -24.34
N LYS A 431 -3.01 -23.52 -25.11
CA LYS A 431 -4.39 -23.31 -24.64
C LYS A 431 -4.83 -24.35 -23.62
N TYR A 432 -4.56 -25.63 -23.87
CA TYR A 432 -5.05 -26.73 -23.03
C TYR A 432 -4.16 -27.03 -21.81
N HIS A 433 -2.86 -26.70 -21.85
CA HIS A 433 -1.92 -27.08 -20.78
C HIS A 433 -1.41 -25.92 -19.93
N SER A 434 -1.53 -24.65 -20.39
CA SER A 434 -0.97 -23.49 -19.67
C SER A 434 -2.00 -22.50 -19.12
N GLY A 435 -3.29 -22.68 -19.43
CA GLY A 435 -4.36 -21.78 -18.97
C GLY A 435 -4.37 -20.40 -19.65
N TYR A 436 -3.54 -20.19 -20.66
CA TYR A 436 -3.52 -18.97 -21.46
C TYR A 436 -4.65 -18.96 -22.50
N THR A 437 -5.32 -17.83 -22.63
CA THR A 437 -6.21 -17.57 -23.76
C THR A 437 -5.37 -17.19 -24.96
N VAL A 438 -5.46 -17.99 -26.03
CA VAL A 438 -4.71 -17.77 -27.26
C VAL A 438 -5.53 -16.90 -28.22
N ILE A 439 -4.95 -15.79 -28.65
CA ILE A 439 -5.52 -14.87 -29.63
C ILE A 439 -4.60 -14.86 -30.86
N THR A 440 -5.18 -15.04 -32.04
CA THR A 440 -4.41 -15.01 -33.30
C THR A 440 -4.87 -13.82 -34.12
N LEU A 441 -3.89 -13.01 -34.54
CA LEU A 441 -4.07 -11.90 -35.46
C LEU A 441 -3.44 -12.32 -36.78
N LYS A 442 -4.20 -12.22 -37.87
CA LYS A 442 -3.70 -12.52 -39.22
C LYS A 442 -3.55 -11.24 -40.02
N TYR A 443 -2.45 -11.13 -40.78
CA TYR A 443 -2.16 -9.94 -41.57
C TYR A 443 -3.19 -9.65 -42.68
N ASP A 444 -3.87 -10.69 -43.17
CA ASP A 444 -4.87 -10.66 -44.25
C ASP A 444 -6.32 -10.41 -43.77
N GLN A 445 -6.51 -10.26 -42.45
CA GLN A 445 -7.81 -9.98 -41.82
C GLN A 445 -7.86 -8.58 -41.20
N ASP A 446 -9.06 -8.12 -40.81
CA ASP A 446 -9.22 -6.88 -40.05
C ASP A 446 -8.82 -7.05 -38.57
N TRP A 447 -7.53 -7.29 -38.36
CA TRP A 447 -6.94 -7.48 -37.04
C TRP A 447 -7.05 -6.22 -36.16
N ARG A 448 -7.17 -5.02 -36.75
CA ARG A 448 -7.28 -3.75 -36.01
C ARG A 448 -8.62 -3.67 -35.27
N SER A 449 -9.72 -3.98 -35.95
CA SER A 449 -11.05 -4.02 -35.33
C SER A 449 -11.17 -5.16 -34.32
N HIS A 450 -10.56 -6.32 -34.61
CA HIS A 450 -10.52 -7.45 -33.68
C HIS A 450 -9.76 -7.09 -32.39
N LEU A 451 -8.60 -6.44 -32.50
CA LEU A 451 -7.81 -6.03 -31.34
C LEU A 451 -8.55 -4.98 -30.50
N LYS A 452 -9.27 -4.05 -31.14
CA LYS A 452 -10.14 -3.09 -30.45
C LYS A 452 -11.32 -3.74 -29.72
N SER A 453 -11.95 -4.77 -30.28
CA SER A 453 -13.05 -5.47 -29.59
C SER A 453 -12.56 -6.28 -28.38
N LEU A 454 -11.28 -6.64 -28.38
CA LEU A 454 -10.60 -7.31 -27.27
C LEU A 454 -10.04 -6.34 -26.22
N ALA A 455 -10.12 -5.03 -26.41
CA ALA A 455 -9.54 -4.04 -25.51
C ALA A 455 -10.10 -4.09 -24.07
N GLY A 456 -11.33 -4.60 -23.88
CA GLY A 456 -11.88 -4.83 -22.53
C GLY A 456 -11.42 -6.14 -21.87
N LEU A 457 -10.77 -7.02 -22.62
CA LEU A 457 -10.18 -8.28 -22.16
C LEU A 457 -8.67 -8.18 -21.96
N LEU A 458 -8.00 -7.23 -22.60
CA LEU A 458 -6.57 -6.90 -22.44
C LEU A 458 -6.41 -5.93 -21.27
#